data_AF-A0A527XF11-F1
#
_entry.id   AF-A0A527XF11-F1
#
_cell.length_a   1.000
_cell.length_b   1.000
_cell.length_c   1.000
_cell.angle_alpha   90.00
_cell.angle_beta   90.00
_cell.angle_gamma   90.00
#
_symmetry.space_group_name_H-M   'P 1'
#
loop_
_entity.id
_entity.type
_entity.pdbx_description
1 polymer ?
#
loop_
_entity_poly.entity_id
_entity_poly.type
_entity_poly.pdbx_seq_one_letter_code
_entity_poly.pdbx_strand_id
1 'polypeptide(L)' 'MRDFEEEAECLAKVMKFTDVEILSAAEARQMVDTPYQGAVYERLGGHMHPLNYTLGLARAAVASGVVIHENSVAV' A
#
# COMPACT_ATOMS: atom_id res chain seq x y z
N MET A 1 15.17 -17.38 1.05
CA MET A 1 14.76 -16.37 0.05
C MET A 1 15.37 -15.07 0.54
N ARG A 2 16.69 -14.91 0.36
CA ARG A 2 17.44 -13.90 1.13
C ARG A 2 16.93 -12.49 0.88
N ASP A 3 16.65 -12.16 -0.38
CA ASP A 3 16.14 -10.84 -0.77
C ASP A 3 14.81 -10.51 -0.08
N PHE A 4 13.89 -11.48 0.06
CA PHE A 4 12.62 -11.30 0.79
C PHE A 4 12.82 -11.14 2.29
N GLU A 5 13.78 -11.86 2.87
CA GLU A 5 14.14 -11.76 4.29
C GLU A 5 14.75 -10.38 4.60
N GLU A 6 15.64 -9.89 3.72
CA GLU A 6 16.25 -8.56 3.82
C GLU A 6 15.22 -7.44 3.65
N GLU A 7 14.28 -7.58 2.70
CA GLU A 7 13.18 -6.64 2.50
C GLU A 7 12.24 -6.59 3.71
N ALA A 8 11.81 -7.75 4.22
CA ALA A 8 10.96 -7.83 5.41
C ALA A 8 11.64 -7.21 6.65
N GLU A 9 12.95 -7.42 6.80
CA GLU A 9 13.73 -6.79 7.87
C GLU A 9 13.81 -5.26 7.70
N CYS A 10 13.99 -4.76 6.47
CA CYS A 10 13.98 -3.33 6.17
C CYS A 10 12.62 -2.68 6.49
N LEU A 11 11.52 -3.30 6.04
CA LEU A 11 10.15 -2.84 6.32
C LEU A 11 9.91 -2.75 7.83
N ALA A 12 10.31 -3.78 8.58
CA ALA A 12 10.14 -3.81 10.03
C ALA A 12 10.98 -2.73 10.74
N LYS A 13 12.25 -2.55 10.36
CA LYS A 13 13.18 -1.65 11.07
C LYS A 13 13.03 -0.18 10.68
N VAL A 14 12.84 0.10 9.39
CA VAL A 14 12.83 1.46 8.85
C VAL A 14 11.42 2.03 8.84
N MET A 15 10.45 1.25 8.34
CA MET A 15 9.08 1.71 8.15
C MET A 15 8.15 1.34 9.33
N LYS A 16 8.63 0.52 10.28
CA LYS A 16 7.83 -0.06 11.36
C LYS A 16 6.63 -0.84 10.84
N PHE A 17 6.79 -1.45 9.67
CA PHE A 17 5.77 -2.24 9.01
C PHE A 17 6.08 -3.72 9.20
N THR A 18 5.27 -4.41 10.00
CA THR A 18 5.48 -5.82 10.37
C THR A 18 4.45 -6.78 9.77
N ASP A 19 3.50 -6.26 8.99
CA ASP A 19 2.39 -7.02 8.41
C ASP A 19 2.77 -7.70 7.08
N VAL A 20 3.98 -8.24 7.03
CA VAL A 20 4.54 -8.99 5.91
C VAL A 20 4.81 -10.43 6.28
N GLU A 21 4.53 -11.33 5.36
CA GLU A 21 4.78 -12.77 5.51
C GLU A 21 5.49 -13.31 4.29
N ILE A 22 6.55 -14.10 4.51
CA ILE A 22 7.25 -14.79 3.42
C ILE A 22 6.58 -16.14 3.23
N LEU A 23 6.02 -16.36 2.05
CA LEU A 23 5.35 -17.58 1.65
C LEU A 23 6.30 -18.47 0.85
N SER A 24 6.26 -19.77 1.15
CA SER A 24 6.85 -20.80 0.30
C SER A 24 6.16 -20.86 -1.08
N ALA A 25 6.78 -21.55 -2.05
CA ALA A 25 6.17 -21.79 -3.35
C ALA A 25 4.76 -22.43 -3.24
N ALA A 26 4.58 -23.36 -2.30
CA ALA A 26 3.31 -24.06 -2.11
C ALA A 26 2.23 -23.12 -1.55
N GLU A 27 2.57 -22.29 -0.57
CA GLU A 27 1.66 -21.30 0.03
C GLU A 27 1.32 -20.19 -0.98
N ALA A 28 2.32 -19.67 -1.70
CA ALA A 28 2.10 -18.66 -2.75
C ALA A 28 1.15 -19.18 -3.84
N ARG A 29 1.28 -20.46 -4.24
CA ARG A 29 0.40 -21.09 -5.22
C ARG A 29 -1.05 -21.23 -4.76
N GLN A 30 -1.28 -21.37 -3.45
CA GLN A 30 -2.64 -21.37 -2.89
C GLN A 30 -3.29 -19.98 -2.96
N MET A 31 -2.49 -18.91 -2.90
CA MET A 31 -2.97 -17.53 -3.00
C MET A 31 -3.24 -17.13 -4.46
N VAL A 32 -2.29 -17.43 -5.35
CA VAL A 32 -2.36 -17.14 -6.79
C VAL A 32 -1.79 -18.34 -7.53
N ASP A 33 -2.61 -19.06 -8.31
CA ASP A 33 -2.20 -20.29 -9.01
C ASP A 33 -1.25 -19.99 -10.17
N THR A 34 0.00 -19.72 -9.85
CA THR A 34 1.09 -19.35 -10.76
C THR A 34 2.39 -19.98 -10.26
N PRO A 35 3.31 -20.42 -11.15
CA PRO A 35 4.49 -21.20 -10.74
C PRO A 35 5.63 -20.32 -10.19
N TYR A 36 5.35 -19.43 -9.24
CA TYR A 36 6.37 -18.68 -8.51
C TYR A 36 7.09 -19.58 -7.49
N GLN A 37 8.35 -19.24 -7.15
CA GLN A 37 9.16 -20.01 -6.20
C GLN A 37 8.89 -19.65 -4.72
N GLY A 38 8.03 -18.67 -4.49
CA GLY A 38 7.67 -18.10 -3.20
C GLY A 38 7.06 -16.71 -3.42
N ALA A 39 6.65 -16.06 -2.35
CA ALA A 39 6.10 -14.70 -2.40
C ALA A 39 6.33 -13.95 -1.08
N VAL A 40 6.24 -12.63 -1.12
CA VAL A 40 6.00 -11.79 0.06
C VAL A 40 4.53 -11.40 0.04
N TYR A 41 3.82 -11.67 1.12
CA TYR A 41 2.42 -11.32 1.29
C TYR A 41 2.29 -10.15 2.27
N GLU A 42 1.89 -8.99 1.74
CA GLU A 42 1.58 -7.80 2.54
C GLU A 42 0.08 -7.78 2.90
N ARG A 43 -0.23 -7.98 4.18
CA ARG A 43 -1.63 -8.17 4.64
C ARG A 43 -2.48 -6.91 4.57
N LEU A 44 -1.84 -5.74 4.65
CA LEU A 44 -2.51 -4.44 4.67
C LEU A 44 -2.53 -3.77 3.28
N GLY A 45 -1.89 -4.37 2.28
CA GLY A 45 -1.89 -3.89 0.91
C GLY A 45 -3.27 -4.01 0.27
N GLY A 46 -3.62 -3.05 -0.58
CA GLY A 46 -4.90 -3.07 -1.28
C GLY A 46 -5.03 -2.01 -2.35
N HIS A 47 -6.11 -2.09 -3.12
CA HIS A 47 -6.45 -1.10 -4.12
C HIS A 47 -7.49 -0.12 -3.57
N MET A 48 -7.28 1.16 -3.88
CA MET A 48 -8.22 2.23 -3.59
C MET A 48 -8.47 3.06 -4.85
N HIS A 49 -9.67 3.60 -4.99
CA HIS A 49 -10.00 4.48 -6.11
C HIS A 49 -9.40 5.87 -5.88
N PRO A 50 -8.39 6.31 -6.65
CA PRO A 50 -7.66 7.52 -6.32
C PRO A 50 -8.55 8.78 -6.37
N LEU A 51 -9.39 8.91 -7.41
CA LEU A 51 -10.30 10.05 -7.53
C LEU A 51 -11.29 10.14 -6.35
N ASN A 52 -11.92 9.04 -5.96
CA ASN A 52 -12.87 9.05 -4.84
C ASN A 52 -12.19 9.40 -3.52
N TYR A 53 -10.96 8.93 -3.31
CA TYR A 53 -10.16 9.32 -2.14
C TYR A 53 -9.87 10.82 -2.13
N THR A 54 -9.37 11.38 -3.24
CA THR A 54 -9.11 12.81 -3.38
C THR A 54 -10.37 13.65 -3.16
N LEU A 55 -11.50 13.26 -3.76
CA LEU A 55 -12.78 13.95 -3.57
C LEU A 55 -13.28 13.84 -2.11
N GLY A 56 -13.04 12.72 -1.44
CA GLY A 56 -13.32 12.55 -0.02
C GLY A 56 -12.52 13.52 0.85
N LEU A 57 -11.21 13.62 0.59
CA LEU A 57 -10.33 14.57 1.27
C LEU A 57 -10.75 16.03 1.02
N ALA A 58 -11.05 16.39 -0.23
CA ALA A 58 -11.51 17.73 -0.58
C ALA A 58 -12.81 18.10 0.17
N ARG A 59 -13.78 17.19 0.24
CA ARG A 59 -15.01 17.39 1.03
C ARG A 59 -14.73 17.59 2.51
N ALA A 60 -13.83 16.79 3.11
CA ALA A 60 -13.46 16.91 4.52
C ALA A 60 -12.77 18.26 4.82
N ALA A 61 -11.90 18.73 3.92
CA ALA A 61 -11.25 20.02 4.03
C ALA A 61 -12.27 21.18 3.96
N VAL A 62 -13.17 21.15 2.97
CA VAL A 62 -14.24 22.16 2.84
C VAL A 62 -15.15 22.18 4.07
N ALA A 63 -15.52 21.00 4.60
CA ALA A 63 -16.29 20.90 5.85
C ALA A 63 -15.53 21.47 7.07
N SER A 64 -14.20 21.55 7.00
CA SER A 64 -13.34 22.16 8.02
C SER A 64 -13.08 23.65 7.78
N GLY A 65 -13.76 24.26 6.79
CA GLY A 65 -13.68 25.69 6.48
C GLY A 65 -12.62 26.07 5.44
N VAL A 66 -11.94 25.10 4.82
CA VAL A 66 -10.98 25.36 3.74
C VAL A 66 -11.72 25.80 2.47
N VAL A 67 -11.17 26.79 1.77
CA VAL A 67 -11.59 27.17 0.42
C VAL A 67 -10.62 26.59 -0.59
N ILE A 68 -11.13 25.82 -1.55
CA ILE A 68 -10.34 25.24 -2.64
C ILE A 68 -10.47 26.16 -3.86
N HIS A 69 -9.36 26.76 -4.29
CA HIS A 69 -9.30 27.62 -5.47
C HIS A 69 -8.87 26.81 -6.70
N GLU A 70 -9.85 26.18 -7.36
CA GLU A 70 -9.58 25.45 -8.61
C GLU A 70 -9.19 26.40 -9.75
N ASN A 71 -8.45 25.90 -10.74
CA ASN A 71 -7.99 26.65 -11.92
C ASN A 71 -7.25 27.97 -11.61
N SER A 72 -6.63 28.05 -10.43
CA SER A 72 -5.92 29.24 -9.96
C SER A 72 -4.43 28.92 -9.81
N VAL A 73 -3.56 29.64 -10.52
CA VAL A 73 -2.10 29.46 -10.41
C VAL A 73 -1.62 30.13 -9.12
N ALA A 74 -0.73 29.48 -8.39
CA ALA A 74 -0.06 30.08 -7.24
C ALA A 74 0.87 31.22 -7.71
N VAL A 75 0.76 32.39 -7.07
CA VAL A 75 1.62 33.56 -7.28
C VAL A 75 2.72 33.65 -6.24
#